data_AF-A0A383AAE0-F1
#
_entry.id   AF-A0A383AAE0-F1
#
_cell.length_a   1.000
_cell.length_b   1.000
_cell.length_c   1.000
_cell.angle_alpha   90.00
_cell.angle_beta   90.00
_cell.angle_gamma   90.00
#
_symmetry.space_group_name_H-M   'P 1'
#
loop_
_entity.id
_entity.type
_entity.pdbx_description
1 polymer ?
#
loop_
_entity_poly.entity_id
_entity_poly.type
_entity_poly.pdbx_seq_one_letter_code
_entity_poly.pdbx_strand_id
1 'polypeptide(L)'
;MKPSRIKEVLGPLLDSRWPIFLWGPPGVGKSSIVYQVVESRGWKLMDVRASLLDPTDLRGIPYVENGQANWAPPSFLPADPDSEGVLFF
;
A
#
# COMPACT_ATOMS: atom_id res chain seq x y z
N MET A 1 17.23 9.62 10.61
CA MET A 1 17.50 8.18 10.79
C MET A 1 18.37 7.69 9.64
N LYS A 2 19.39 6.86 9.86
CA LYS A 2 20.20 6.30 8.75
C LYS A 2 19.35 5.32 7.93
N PRO A 3 19.50 5.24 6.60
CA PRO A 3 18.75 4.30 5.74
C PRO A 3 18.83 2.83 6.20
N SER A 4 20.00 2.40 6.69
CA SER A 4 20.20 1.05 7.24
C SER A 4 19.28 0.74 8.42
N ARG A 5 19.00 1.73 9.27
CA ARG A 5 18.10 1.57 10.42
C ARG A 5 16.63 1.48 10.02
N ILE A 6 16.24 2.01 8.86
CA ILE A 6 14.86 1.87 8.36
C ILE A 6 14.54 0.40 8.10
N LYS A 7 15.46 -0.35 7.47
CA LYS A 7 15.25 -1.80 7.23
C LYS A 7 15.01 -2.58 8.51
N GLU A 8 15.81 -2.30 9.54
CA GLU A 8 15.72 -2.99 10.84
C GLU A 8 14.39 -2.73 11.56
N VAL A 9 13.82 -1.53 11.39
CA VAL A 9 12.59 -1.11 12.08
C VAL A 9 11.34 -1.40 11.26
N LEU A 10 11.42 -1.33 9.92
CA LEU A 10 10.27 -1.48 9.03
C LEU A 10 9.67 -2.89 9.12
N GLY A 11 10.50 -3.94 9.18
CA GLY A 11 10.01 -5.31 9.32
C GLY A 11 9.06 -5.49 10.51
N PRO A 12 9.54 -5.32 11.76
CA PRO A 12 8.69 -5.45 12.95
C PRO A 12 7.45 -4.53 12.94
N LEU A 13 7.55 -3.34 12.35
CA LEU A 13 6.39 -2.44 12.23
C LEU A 13 5.35 -2.98 11.25
N LEU A 14 5.77 -3.63 10.17
CA LEU A 14 4.87 -4.26 9.21
C LEU A 14 4.14 -5.49 9.79
N ASP A 15 4.66 -6.09 10.87
CA ASP A 15 3.95 -7.14 11.62
C ASP A 15 2.78 -6.57 12.47
N SER A 16 2.74 -5.24 12.62
CA SER A 16 1.62 -4.53 13.24
C SER A 16 0.55 -4.16 12.22
N ARG A 17 -0.69 -3.95 12.67
CA ARG A 17 -1.79 -3.46 11.81
C ARG A 17 -1.82 -1.94 11.65
N TRP A 18 -0.74 -1.23 11.98
CA TRP A 18 -0.69 0.22 11.91
C TRP A 18 -0.10 0.70 10.57
N PRO A 19 -0.74 1.67 9.89
CA PRO A 19 -0.15 2.32 8.73
C PRO A 19 1.18 3.00 9.08
N ILE A 20 2.14 2.91 8.17
CA ILE A 20 3.49 3.48 8.37
C ILE A 20 3.69 4.62 7.38
N PHE A 21 4.22 5.74 7.90
CA PHE A 21 4.60 6.87 7.07
C PHE A 21 6.12 7.07 7.07
N LEU A 22 6.76 6.89 5.91
CA LEU A 22 8.21 7.05 5.74
C LEU A 22 8.55 8.44 5.20
N TRP A 23 8.97 9.34 6.10
CA TRP A 23 9.38 10.71 5.74
C TRP A 23 10.90 10.83 5.53
N GLY A 24 11.30 11.62 4.52
CA GLY A 24 12.69 11.98 4.30
C GLY A 24 12.90 12.68 2.95
N PRO A 25 14.11 13.20 2.69
CA PRO A 25 14.42 13.92 1.44
C PRO A 25 14.13 13.09 0.18
N PRO A 26 13.87 13.72 -0.97
CA PRO A 26 13.73 13.01 -2.24
C PRO A 26 15.04 12.28 -2.60
N GLY A 27 14.94 11.14 -3.28
CA GLY A 27 16.10 10.39 -3.77
C GLY A 27 16.87 9.56 -2.73
N VAL A 28 16.50 9.57 -1.44
CA VAL A 28 17.22 8.83 -0.38
C VAL A 28 16.96 7.31 -0.36
N GLY A 29 16.25 6.77 -1.36
CA GLY A 29 16.01 5.33 -1.49
C GLY A 29 14.88 4.76 -0.60
N LYS A 30 13.92 5.58 -0.17
CA LYS A 30 12.78 5.14 0.68
C LYS A 30 12.01 3.99 0.04
N SER A 31 11.59 4.16 -1.21
CA SER A 31 10.87 3.13 -1.96
C SER A 31 11.72 1.88 -2.10
N SER A 32 13.00 2.00 -2.46
CA SER A 32 13.93 0.86 -2.57
C SER A 32 14.04 0.04 -1.28
N ILE A 33 13.99 0.69 -0.12
CA ILE A 33 13.99 0.01 1.17
C ILE A 33 12.69 -0.77 1.38
N VAL A 34 11.53 -0.19 1.04
CA VAL A 34 10.24 -0.88 1.10
C VAL A 34 10.25 -2.12 0.20
N TYR A 35 10.67 -1.96 -1.07
CA TYR A 35 10.81 -3.06 -2.02
C TYR A 35 11.64 -4.22 -1.44
N GLN A 36 12.82 -3.91 -0.89
CA GLN A 36 13.73 -4.92 -0.33
C GLN A 36 13.16 -5.64 0.90
N VAL A 37 12.47 -4.93 1.79
CA VAL A 37 11.88 -5.54 2.99
C VAL A 37 10.71 -6.45 2.60
N VAL A 38 9.87 -6.01 1.67
CA VAL A 38 8.72 -6.80 1.20
C VAL A 38 9.17 -8.04 0.42
N GLU A 39 10.16 -7.90 -0.47
CA GLU A 39 10.78 -9.00 -1.19
C GLU A 39 11.41 -10.02 -0.23
N SER A 40 12.13 -9.57 0.80
CA SER A 40 12.74 -10.49 1.80
C SER A 40 11.71 -11.31 2.60
N ARG A 41 10.45 -10.87 2.63
CA ARG A 41 9.34 -11.56 3.28
C ARG A 41 8.54 -12.45 2.33
N GLY A 42 8.84 -12.44 1.03
CA GLY A 42 8.05 -13.14 0.01
C GLY A 42 6.64 -12.56 -0.16
N TRP A 43 6.43 -11.33 0.30
CA TRP A 43 5.13 -10.65 0.26
C TRP A 43 4.89 -9.96 -1.08
N LYS A 44 3.62 -9.76 -1.42
CA LYS A 44 3.26 -8.93 -2.59
C LYS A 44 3.38 -7.45 -2.24
N LEU A 45 3.98 -6.67 -3.13
CA LEU A 45 4.00 -5.21 -3.05
C LEU A 45 3.09 -4.63 -4.13
N MET A 46 2.15 -3.81 -3.69
CA MET A 46 1.26 -3.04 -4.55
C MET A 46 1.62 -1.56 -4.46
N ASP A 47 2.37 -1.06 -5.43
CA ASP A 47 2.78 0.35 -5.51
C ASP A 47 1.74 1.13 -6.34
N VAL A 48 1.01 2.02 -5.66
CA VAL A 48 -0.06 2.84 -6.23
C VAL A 48 0.37 4.30 -6.20
N ARG A 49 0.56 4.91 -7.36
CA ARG A 49 0.89 6.34 -7.44
C ARG A 49 -0.36 7.17 -7.14
N ALA A 50 -0.58 7.51 -5.86
CA ALA A 50 -1.76 8.27 -5.43
C ALA A 50 -1.91 9.62 -6.18
N SER A 51 -0.81 10.24 -6.59
CA SER A 51 -0.81 11.48 -7.37
C SER A 51 -1.35 11.33 -8.80
N LEU A 52 -1.46 10.10 -9.31
CA LEU A 52 -2.01 9.79 -10.62
C LEU A 52 -3.46 9.31 -10.55
N LEU A 53 -4.02 9.15 -9.34
CA LEU A 53 -5.39 8.71 -9.14
C LEU A 53 -6.32 9.89 -8.96
N ASP A 54 -7.46 9.84 -9.63
CA ASP A 54 -8.59 10.69 -9.30
C ASP A 54 -9.30 10.16 -8.03
N PRO A 55 -10.00 11.01 -7.27
CA PRO A 55 -10.73 10.58 -6.07
C PRO A 55 -11.74 9.44 -6.33
N THR A 56 -12.30 9.38 -7.54
CA THR A 56 -13.21 8.31 -7.97
C THR A 56 -12.51 6.97 -8.12
N ASP A 57 -11.24 6.97 -8.51
CA ASP A 57 -10.46 5.74 -8.66
C ASP A 57 -10.22 5.05 -7.32
N LEU A 58 -10.19 5.80 -6.22
CA LEU A 58 -10.12 5.25 -4.86
C LEU A 58 -11.50 4.80 -4.35
N ARG A 59 -12.57 5.50 -4.74
CA ARG A 59 -13.93 5.23 -4.27
C ARG A 59 -14.56 4.00 -4.94
N GLY A 60 -14.20 3.74 -6.20
CA GLY A 60 -14.76 2.68 -7.03
C GLY A 60 -15.75 3.17 -8.07
N ILE A 61 -16.33 2.23 -8.82
CA ILE A 61 -17.34 2.54 -9.86
C ILE A 61 -18.73 2.38 -9.27
N PRO A 62 -19.63 3.37 -9.40
CA PRO A 62 -20.98 3.26 -8.90
C PRO A 62 -21.81 2.30 -9.76
N TYR A 63 -22.66 1.50 -9.12
CA TYR A 63 -23.64 0.65 -9.78
C TYR A 63 -24.93 0.59 -8.94
N VAL A 64 -26.03 0.17 -9.57
CA VAL A 64 -27.33 0.05 -8.91
C VAL A 64 -27.61 -1.42 -8.61
N GLU A 65 -27.96 -1.72 -7.36
CA GLU A 65 -28.41 -3.03 -6.93
C GLU A 65 -29.58 -2.85 -5.97
N ASN A 66 -30.70 -3.56 -6.21
CA ASN A 66 -31.92 -3.46 -5.41
C ASN A 66 -32.46 -2.01 -5.21
N GLY A 67 -32.32 -1.17 -6.24
CA GLY A 67 -32.75 0.23 -6.21
C GLY A 67 -31.87 1.16 -5.36
N GLN A 68 -30.71 0.68 -4.89
CA GLN A 68 -29.75 1.46 -4.12
C GLN A 68 -28.43 1.62 -4.88
N ALA A 69 -27.78 2.77 -4.69
CA ALA A 69 -26.46 3.02 -5.25
C ALA A 69 -25.38 2.36 -4.40
N ASN A 70 -24.67 1.41 -5.00
CA ASN A 70 -23.52 0.72 -4.41
C ASN A 70 -22.24 1.07 -5.17
N TRP A 71 -21.11 0.68 -4.60
CA TRP A 71 -19.78 0.99 -5.16
C TRP A 71 -18.97 -0.28 -5.33
N ALA A 72 -18.54 -0.54 -6.56
CA ALA A 72 -17.67 -1.65 -6.87
C ALA A 72 -16.24 -1.23 -6.51
N PRO A 73 -15.57 -1.94 -5.56
CA PRO A 73 -14.22 -1.57 -5.16
C PRO A 73 -13.26 -1.63 -6.36
N PRO A 74 -12.27 -0.73 -6.43
CA PRO A 74 -11.27 -0.76 -7.49
C PRO A 74 -10.53 -2.11 -7.53
N SER A 75 -10.34 -2.65 -8.73
CA SER A 75 -9.71 -3.96 -8.93
C SER A 75 -8.25 -4.02 -8.49
N PHE A 76 -7.58 -2.88 -8.35
CA PHE A 76 -6.23 -2.85 -7.84
C PHE A 76 -6.19 -3.10 -6.34
N LEU A 77 -7.24 -2.84 -5.54
CA LEU A 77 -7.19 -3.10 -4.10
C LEU A 77 -7.22 -4.62 -3.83
N PRO A 78 -6.54 -5.08 -2.75
CA PRO A 78 -6.61 -6.49 -2.36
C PRO A 78 -8.04 -6.88 -1.98
N ALA A 79 -8.55 -7.94 -2.61
CA ALA A 79 -9.91 -8.46 -2.38
C ALA A 79 -9.91 -9.76 -1.57
N ASP A 80 -8.79 -10.49 -1.54
CA ASP A 80 -8.62 -11.74 -0.80
C ASP A 80 -8.33 -11.43 0.68
N PRO A 81 -9.21 -11.84 1.62
CA PRO A 81 -9.02 -11.61 3.06
C PRO A 81 -7.78 -12.29 3.63
N ASP A 82 -7.33 -13.37 2.99
CA ASP A 82 -6.17 -14.16 3.43
C ASP A 82 -4.87 -13.69 2.73
N SER A 83 -4.95 -12.65 1.90
CA SER A 83 -3.76 -12.09 1.25
C SER A 83 -2.86 -11.34 2.23
N GLU A 84 -1.56 -11.55 2.08
CA GLU A 84 -0.52 -10.87 2.84
C GLU A 84 0.37 -10.03 1.90
N GLY A 85 0.62 -8.78 2.27
CA GLY A 85 1.34 -7.85 1.43
C GLY A 85 1.37 -6.42 1.95
N VAL A 86 1.93 -5.54 1.12
CA VAL A 86 2.02 -4.10 1.41
C VAL A 86 1.36 -3.32 0.28
N LEU A 87 0.46 -2.42 0.65
CA LEU A 87 -0.03 -1.34 -0.21
C LEU A 87 0.83 -0.09 0.05
N PHE A 88 1.49 0.39 -0.98
CA PHE A 88 2.42 1.52 -0.92
C PHE A 88 1.92 2.65 -1.83
N PHE A 89 2.00 3.89 -1.35
CA PHE A 89 1.52 5.09 -2.06
C PHE A 89 2.64 6.09 -2.34
#